data_AF-A0A1Q9NE01-F1
#
_entry.id   AF-A0A1Q9NE01-F1
#
_cell.length_a   1.000
_cell.length_b   1.000
_cell.length_c   1.000
_cell.angle_alpha   90.00
_cell.angle_beta   90.00
_cell.angle_gamma   90.00
#
_symmetry.space_group_name_H-M   'P 1'
#
loop_
_entity.id
_entity.type
_entity.pdbx_description
1 polymer ?
#
loop_
_entity_poly.entity_id
_entity_poly.type
_entity_poly.pdbx_seq_one_letter_code
_entity_poly.pdbx_strand_id
1 'polypeptide(L)'
;MKYPSVYLLGPNDKAEIMSIAYAGKGMHQDAGAKVLHLAKDTTSRIVSKSISKFGGRSTYRGLLKVAKGATGVKSSVQCDALLLEDESSTDTYPYMEIDEEDATISHEATVGKIGEEDYFIYKHALFLKMKH
;
A
#
# COMPACT_ATOMS: atom_id res chain seq x y z
N MET A 1 -5.47 13.17 5.31
CA MET A 1 -4.68 12.77 4.13
C MET A 1 -3.21 12.63 4.53
N LYS A 2 -2.47 11.66 3.98
CA LYS A 2 -1.04 11.46 4.29
C LYS A 2 -0.25 10.96 3.07
N TYR A 3 0.75 11.73 2.61
CA TYR A 3 1.61 11.38 1.47
C TYR A 3 3.10 11.60 1.79
N PRO A 4 3.73 10.72 2.60
CA PRO A 4 5.16 10.79 2.84
C PRO A 4 5.90 10.72 1.51
N SER A 5 6.88 11.60 1.34
CA SER A 5 7.56 11.79 0.06
C SER A 5 9.06 11.66 0.28
N VAL A 6 9.74 10.85 -0.54
CA VAL A 6 11.20 10.67 -0.50
C VAL A 6 11.79 11.01 -1.87
N TYR A 7 12.83 11.81 -1.86
CA TYR A 7 13.59 12.23 -3.03
C TYR A 7 14.98 11.59 -2.92
N LEU A 8 15.27 10.65 -3.81
CA LEU A 8 16.53 9.91 -3.85
C LEU A 8 17.48 10.64 -4.79
N LEU A 9 18.30 11.53 -4.21
CA LEU A 9 19.13 12.52 -4.92
C LEU A 9 20.57 12.03 -5.13
N GLY A 10 21.03 11.07 -4.33
CA GLY A 10 22.35 10.48 -4.39
C GLY A 10 22.36 9.10 -5.06
N PRO A 11 23.46 8.72 -5.74
CA PRO A 11 23.61 7.36 -6.23
C PRO A 11 23.53 6.34 -5.10
N ASN A 12 22.84 5.23 -5.32
CA ASN A 12 22.62 4.16 -4.32
C ASN A 12 21.74 4.53 -3.11
N ASP A 13 21.08 5.71 -3.11
CA ASP A 13 20.12 6.05 -2.06
C ASP A 13 18.98 5.01 -1.98
N LYS A 14 18.45 4.83 -0.77
CA LYS A 14 17.39 3.87 -0.48
C LYS A 14 16.21 4.53 0.23
N ALA A 15 14.99 4.16 -0.17
CA ALA A 15 13.75 4.56 0.50
C ALA A 15 12.93 3.35 0.95
N GLU A 16 12.35 3.44 2.14
CA GLU A 16 11.27 2.57 2.56
C GLU A 16 10.11 3.41 3.13
N ILE A 17 8.90 3.13 2.67
CA ILE A 17 7.68 3.74 3.20
C ILE A 17 6.71 2.63 3.58
N MET A 18 6.41 2.52 4.88
CA MET A 18 5.32 1.69 5.38
C MET A 18 4.17 2.59 5.83
N SER A 19 3.01 2.42 5.20
CA SER A 19 1.78 3.13 5.54
C SER A 19 0.70 2.14 5.94
N ILE A 20 0.04 2.40 7.07
CA ILE A 20 -1.12 1.65 7.52
C ILE A 20 -2.26 2.64 7.74
N ALA A 21 -3.45 2.30 7.24
CA ALA A 21 -4.67 3.10 7.40
C ALA A 21 -5.82 2.24 7.93
N TYR A 22 -6.59 2.78 8.88
CA TYR A 22 -7.85 2.19 9.34
C TYR A 22 -8.98 3.19 9.15
N ALA A 23 -10.02 2.79 8.41
CA ALA A 23 -11.20 3.59 8.17
C ALA A 23 -12.41 2.96 8.87
N GLY A 24 -12.93 3.66 9.88
CA GLY A 24 -14.17 3.30 10.58
C GLY A 24 -15.39 4.08 10.09
N LYS A 25 -16.47 4.04 10.86
CA LYS A 25 -17.74 4.72 10.56
C LYS A 25 -17.55 6.20 10.23
N GLY A 26 -18.01 6.61 9.05
CA GLY A 26 -17.93 7.99 8.56
C GLY A 26 -16.52 8.48 8.23
N MET A 27 -15.51 7.61 8.24
CA MET A 27 -14.13 7.97 7.93
C MET A 27 -13.81 7.72 6.47
N HIS A 28 -13.09 8.68 5.86
CA HIS A 28 -12.37 8.49 4.62
C HIS A 28 -10.88 8.73 4.87
N GLN A 29 -10.07 7.67 4.79
CA GLN A 29 -8.63 7.73 4.94
C GLN A 29 -7.95 7.70 3.58
N ASP A 30 -7.58 8.85 3.04
CA ASP A 30 -6.71 8.94 1.86
C ASP A 30 -5.24 9.02 2.31
N ALA A 31 -4.52 7.91 2.10
CA ALA A 31 -3.13 7.74 2.45
C ALA A 31 -2.34 7.26 1.22
N GLY A 32 -1.04 7.40 1.27
CA GLY A 32 -0.23 7.05 0.11
C GLY A 32 1.25 7.23 0.35
N ALA A 33 1.98 7.34 -0.75
CA ALA A 33 3.42 7.49 -0.74
C ALA A 33 3.88 8.15 -2.04
N LYS A 34 4.97 8.92 -1.97
CA LYS A 34 5.67 9.41 -3.15
C LYS A 34 7.14 9.04 -3.06
N VAL A 35 7.68 8.43 -4.10
CA VAL A 35 9.13 8.20 -4.20
C VAL A 35 9.59 8.69 -5.56
N LEU A 36 10.60 9.56 -5.55
CA LEU A 36 11.24 10.10 -6.74
C LEU A 36 12.68 9.58 -6.80
N HIS A 37 12.96 8.74 -7.79
CA HIS A 37 14.30 8.29 -8.14
C HIS A 37 14.93 9.31 -9.08
N LEU A 38 15.89 10.08 -8.56
CA LEU A 38 16.54 11.19 -9.27
C LEU A 38 18.05 10.96 -9.47
N ALA A 39 18.55 9.78 -9.07
CA ALA A 39 19.94 9.36 -9.21
C ALA A 39 20.04 7.87 -9.53
N LYS A 40 21.23 7.46 -9.99
CA LYS A 40 21.53 6.10 -10.43
C LYS A 40 21.50 5.09 -9.27
N ASP A 41 21.18 3.84 -9.59
CA ASP A 41 21.23 2.69 -8.68
C ASP A 41 20.40 2.86 -7.40
N THR A 42 19.39 3.74 -7.43
CA THR A 42 18.54 4.01 -6.27
C THR A 42 17.47 2.93 -6.12
N THR A 43 17.14 2.57 -4.87
CA THR A 43 16.17 1.51 -4.59
C THR A 43 15.04 1.95 -3.67
N SER A 44 13.82 1.48 -3.89
CA SER A 44 12.71 1.77 -2.98
C SER A 44 11.74 0.62 -2.73
N ARG A 45 11.12 0.64 -1.55
CA ARG A 45 10.03 -0.25 -1.15
C ARG A 45 8.89 0.54 -0.53
N ILE A 46 7.70 0.43 -1.10
CA ILE A 46 6.46 1.03 -0.58
C ILE A 46 5.53 -0.10 -0.18
N VAL A 47 5.15 -0.14 1.10
CA VAL A 47 4.14 -1.06 1.62
C VAL A 47 2.98 -0.24 2.16
N SER A 48 1.82 -0.38 1.55
CA SER A 48 0.57 0.23 2.01
C SER A 48 -0.40 -0.85 2.45
N LYS A 49 -0.85 -0.78 3.69
CA LYS A 49 -1.88 -1.66 4.24
C LYS A 49 -3.09 -0.85 4.65
N SER A 50 -4.30 -1.34 4.37
CA SER A 50 -5.52 -0.68 4.84
C SER A 50 -6.56 -1.66 5.35
N ILE A 51 -7.36 -1.21 6.31
CA ILE A 51 -8.52 -1.92 6.84
C ILE A 51 -9.71 -0.95 6.80
N SER A 52 -10.82 -1.38 6.22
CA SER A 52 -12.07 -0.63 6.18
C SER A 52 -13.19 -1.41 6.89
N LYS A 53 -13.89 -0.73 7.79
CA LYS A 53 -14.94 -1.29 8.64
C LYS A 53 -16.07 -0.28 8.88
N PHE A 54 -17.28 -0.76 9.17
CA PHE A 54 -18.43 0.06 9.56
C PHE A 54 -18.78 1.11 8.49
N GLY A 55 -18.70 0.73 7.22
CA GLY A 55 -18.89 1.63 6.07
C GLY A 55 -17.74 2.61 5.84
N GLY A 56 -16.59 2.42 6.50
CA GLY A 56 -15.40 3.24 6.31
C GLY A 56 -14.80 3.08 4.91
N ARG A 57 -14.12 4.14 4.45
CA ARG A 57 -13.43 4.17 3.16
C ARG A 57 -11.94 4.40 3.34
N SER A 58 -11.11 3.53 2.78
CA SER A 58 -9.68 3.76 2.63
C SER A 58 -9.35 4.12 1.17
N THR A 59 -8.27 4.86 0.97
CA THR A 59 -7.73 5.13 -0.35
C THR A 59 -6.21 5.05 -0.27
N TYR A 60 -5.60 4.29 -1.17
CA TYR A 60 -4.19 4.41 -1.49
C TYR A 60 -4.02 5.35 -2.68
N ARG A 61 -3.12 6.33 -2.57
CA ARG A 61 -2.70 7.19 -3.68
C ARG A 61 -1.18 7.27 -3.76
N GLY A 62 -0.61 6.64 -4.77
CA GLY A 62 0.84 6.53 -4.94
C GLY A 62 1.37 7.40 -6.07
N LEU A 63 2.60 7.90 -5.92
CA LEU A 63 3.44 8.35 -7.04
C LEU A 63 4.81 7.68 -6.96
N LEU A 64 5.18 6.96 -8.01
CA LEU A 64 6.54 6.49 -8.21
C LEU A 64 7.08 7.15 -9.47
N LYS A 65 8.11 7.98 -9.31
CA LYS A 65 8.78 8.66 -10.43
C LYS A 65 10.19 8.13 -10.58
N VAL A 66 10.58 7.82 -11.81
CA VAL A 66 11.96 7.56 -12.21
C VAL A 66 12.33 8.58 -13.26
N ALA A 67 13.25 9.49 -12.94
CA ALA A 67 13.69 10.51 -13.87
C ALA A 67 14.64 9.92 -14.92
N LYS A 68 14.61 10.51 -16.12
CA LYS A 68 15.59 10.22 -17.17
C LYS A 68 17.03 10.40 -16.65
N GLY A 69 17.88 9.41 -16.88
CA GLY A 69 19.26 9.36 -16.40
C GLY A 69 19.43 8.67 -15.03
N ALA A 70 18.33 8.33 -14.33
CA ALA A 70 18.35 7.53 -13.11
C ALA A 70 18.43 6.04 -13.45
N THR A 71 19.54 5.62 -14.06
CA THR A 71 19.76 4.24 -14.52
C THR A 71 19.87 3.26 -13.35
N GLY A 72 19.54 1.99 -13.57
CA GLY A 72 19.72 0.92 -12.57
C GLY A 72 18.73 0.96 -11.40
N VAL A 73 17.62 1.69 -11.55
CA VAL A 73 16.60 1.84 -10.50
C VAL A 73 15.86 0.54 -10.22
N LYS A 74 15.58 0.27 -8.94
CA LYS A 74 14.73 -0.84 -8.51
C LYS A 74 13.67 -0.36 -7.53
N SER A 75 12.40 -0.63 -7.81
CA SER A 75 11.31 -0.26 -6.91
C SER A 75 10.25 -1.34 -6.78
N SER A 76 9.67 -1.46 -5.59
CA SER A 76 8.52 -2.30 -5.33
C SER A 76 7.43 -1.53 -4.59
N VAL A 77 6.19 -1.69 -5.04
CA VAL A 77 4.99 -1.15 -4.41
C VAL A 77 4.05 -2.32 -4.09
N GLN A 78 3.66 -2.45 -2.83
CA GLN A 78 2.71 -3.47 -2.37
C GLN A 78 1.56 -2.79 -1.65
N CYS A 79 0.34 -3.02 -2.14
CA CYS A 79 -0.89 -2.48 -1.58
C CYS A 79 -1.80 -3.63 -1.12
N ASP A 80 -1.98 -3.78 0.18
CA ASP A 80 -2.92 -4.77 0.74
C ASP A 80 -4.10 -4.05 1.40
N ALA A 81 -5.31 -4.40 1.01
CA ALA A 81 -6.52 -3.88 1.63
C ALA A 81 -7.37 -5.01 2.21
N LEU A 82 -8.00 -4.75 3.34
CA LEU A 82 -8.91 -5.68 4.01
C LEU A 82 -10.26 -4.99 4.24
N LEU A 83 -11.30 -5.54 3.64
CA LEU A 83 -12.68 -5.10 3.86
C LEU A 83 -13.37 -6.07 4.82
N LEU A 84 -13.97 -5.54 5.88
CA LEU A 84 -14.61 -6.37 6.91
C LEU A 84 -16.13 -6.49 6.75
N GLU A 85 -16.74 -5.65 5.92
CA GLU A 85 -18.17 -5.58 5.67
C GLU A 85 -18.39 -5.09 4.22
N ASP A 86 -19.51 -5.46 3.60
CA ASP A 86 -19.78 -5.10 2.20
C ASP A 86 -20.02 -3.61 1.95
N GLU A 87 -20.42 -2.88 3.00
CA GLU A 87 -20.62 -1.42 2.96
C GLU A 87 -19.29 -0.65 3.01
N SER A 88 -18.20 -1.32 3.39
CA SER A 88 -16.87 -0.72 3.47
C SER A 88 -16.19 -0.72 2.10
N SER A 89 -15.35 0.29 1.84
CA SER A 89 -14.69 0.42 0.53
C SER A 89 -13.21 0.75 0.64
N THR A 90 -12.49 0.44 -0.43
CA THR A 90 -11.09 0.79 -0.62
C THR A 90 -10.88 1.18 -2.09
N ASP A 91 -10.11 2.23 -2.34
CA ASP A 91 -9.69 2.64 -3.67
C ASP A 91 -8.16 2.66 -3.78
N THR A 92 -7.63 2.35 -4.96
CA THR A 92 -6.19 2.38 -5.23
C THR A 92 -5.95 3.21 -6.48
N TYR A 93 -5.24 4.33 -6.33
CA TYR A 93 -4.86 5.24 -7.42
C TYR A 93 -3.33 5.26 -7.57
N PRO A 94 -2.75 4.31 -8.33
CA PRO A 94 -1.32 4.31 -8.58
C PRO A 94 -0.96 5.24 -9.73
N TYR A 95 0.06 6.08 -9.53
CA TYR A 95 0.70 6.86 -10.58
C TYR A 95 2.16 6.44 -10.69
N MET A 96 2.58 6.09 -11.90
CA MET A 96 3.95 5.73 -12.22
C MET A 96 4.42 6.55 -13.42
N GLU A 97 5.51 7.30 -13.24
CA GLU A 97 6.16 8.11 -14.27
C GLU A 97 7.58 7.58 -14.44
N ILE A 98 7.78 6.70 -15.42
CA ILE A 98 9.04 5.98 -15.61
C ILE A 98 9.70 6.49 -16.90
N ASP A 99 10.61 7.45 -16.76
CA ASP A 99 11.31 8.10 -17.86
C ASP A 99 12.69 7.46 -18.16
N GLU A 100 12.95 6.26 -17.62
CA GLU A 100 14.20 5.52 -17.79
C GLU A 100 13.93 4.06 -18.21
N GLU A 101 14.66 3.58 -19.21
CA GLU A 101 14.36 2.32 -19.89
C GLU A 101 14.83 1.08 -19.11
N ASP A 102 15.89 1.22 -18.32
CA ASP A 102 16.49 0.11 -17.55
C ASP A 102 15.91 -0.05 -16.13
N ALA A 103 14.89 0.73 -15.78
CA ALA A 103 14.26 0.70 -14.47
C ALA A 103 13.47 -0.60 -14.24
N THR A 104 13.70 -1.26 -13.10
CA THR A 104 12.96 -2.46 -12.69
C THR A 104 11.93 -2.10 -11.63
N ILE A 105 10.64 -2.15 -11.99
CA ILE A 105 9.53 -1.73 -11.13
C ILE A 105 8.52 -2.87 -10.97
N SER A 106 8.10 -3.15 -9.73
CA SER A 106 6.95 -4.02 -9.46
C SER A 106 5.86 -3.28 -8.68
N HIS A 107 4.61 -3.54 -9.03
CA HIS A 107 3.45 -3.06 -8.28
C HIS A 107 2.43 -4.19 -8.15
N GLU A 108 2.07 -4.50 -6.90
CA GLU A 108 1.04 -5.45 -6.52
C GLU A 108 -0.04 -4.74 -5.70
N ALA A 109 -1.30 -5.06 -5.99
CA ALA A 109 -2.44 -4.62 -5.19
C ALA A 109 -3.42 -5.78 -4.96
N THR A 110 -3.68 -6.07 -3.68
CA THR A 110 -4.54 -7.18 -3.25
C THR A 110 -5.62 -6.66 -2.33
N VAL A 111 -6.87 -7.11 -2.55
CA VAL A 111 -8.01 -6.81 -1.68
C VAL A 111 -8.55 -8.12 -1.11
N GLY A 112 -8.45 -8.28 0.20
CA GLY A 112 -9.10 -9.34 0.95
C GLY A 112 -10.46 -8.89 1.48
N LYS A 113 -11.41 -9.80 1.53
CA LYS A 113 -12.65 -9.65 2.28
C LYS A 113 -12.68 -10.70 3.38
N ILE A 114 -13.07 -10.31 4.60
CA ILE A 114 -13.45 -11.26 5.66
C ILE A 114 -14.96 -11.15 5.79
N GLY A 115 -15.67 -12.21 5.41
CA GLY A 115 -17.12 -12.28 5.49
C GLY A 115 -17.61 -12.78 6.85
N GLU A 116 -18.93 -12.82 7.02
CA GLU A 116 -19.56 -13.39 8.23
C GLU A 116 -19.22 -14.87 8.44
N GLU A 117 -19.05 -15.65 7.35
CA GLU A 117 -18.62 -17.06 7.43
C GLU A 117 -17.22 -17.22 8.01
N ASP A 118 -16.25 -16.44 7.54
CA ASP A 118 -14.88 -16.44 8.08
C ASP A 118 -14.91 -16.06 9.56
N TYR A 119 -15.68 -15.03 9.92
CA TYR A 119 -15.88 -14.64 11.32
C TYR A 119 -16.47 -15.76 12.18
N PHE A 120 -17.48 -16.49 11.67
CA PHE A 120 -18.06 -17.62 12.37
C PHE A 120 -17.04 -18.75 12.56
N ILE A 121 -16.27 -19.09 11.52
CA ILE A 121 -15.20 -20.08 11.58
C ILE A 121 -14.15 -19.68 12.62
N TYR A 122 -13.67 -18.42 12.61
CA TYR A 122 -12.69 -17.93 13.58
C TYR A 122 -13.24 -17.96 15.01
N LYS A 123 -14.48 -17.54 15.23
CA LYS A 123 -15.12 -17.56 16.54
C LYS A 123 -15.29 -19.00 17.06
N HIS A 124 -15.71 -19.93 16.20
CA HIS A 124 -15.87 -21.34 16.56
C HIS A 124 -14.53 -22.01 16.88
N ALA A 125 -13.50 -21.75 16.07
CA ALA A 125 -12.15 -22.24 16.32
C ALA A 125 -11.56 -21.70 17.64
N LEU A 126 -11.82 -20.42 17.98
CA LEU A 126 -11.42 -19.84 19.26
C LEU A 126 -12.13 -20.52 20.44
N PHE A 127 -13.43 -20.79 20.31
CA PHE A 127 -14.23 -21.46 21.33
C PHE A 127 -13.75 -22.90 21.59
N LEU A 128 -13.38 -23.64 20.54
CA LEU A 128 -12.81 -24.98 20.69
C LEU A 128 -11.44 -24.98 21.38
N LYS A 129 -10.60 -23.97 21.13
CA LYS A 129 -9.29 -23.83 21.79
C LYS A 129 -9.37 -23.41 23.26
N MET A 130 -10.43 -22.71 23.68
CA MET A 130 -10.64 -22.29 25.07
C MET A 130 -11.30 -23.37 25.96
N LYS A 131 -11.70 -24.50 25.38
CA LYS A 131 -12.24 -25.65 26.11
C LYS A 131 -11.17 -26.69 26.53
N HIS A 132 -9.90 -26.37 26.29
CA HIS A 132 -8.73 -27.11 26.75
C HIS A 132 -7.79 -26.14 27.48
#